data_AF-A0A453PNX7-F1
#
_entry.id   AF-A0A453PNX7-F1
#
_cell.length_a   1.000
_cell.length_b   1.000
_cell.length_c   1.000
_cell.angle_alpha   90.00
_cell.angle_beta   90.00
_cell.angle_gamma   90.00
#
_symmetry.space_group_name_H-M   'P 1'
#
loop_
_entity.id
_entity.type
_entity.pdbx_description
1 polymer ?
#
loop_
_entity_poly.entity_id
_entity_poly.type
_entity_poly.pdbx_seq_one_letter_code
_entity_poly.pdbx_strand_id
1 'polypeptide(L)'
;MFVTYVASSFYRGYIEAVRELEQQIQLSGDVQFDDIVVACGSGGTIAGLALGSKLSSLKAKVHAFSVCDDPEYFYDYVQGLIDGLQSGLDSHDIVSIQNAKGLGYAMNTAEELKFVKDIATATGIVLDPVYSGKGAYAMLKDMADNPSKWKGRKVLFVHTGGLLGLYDKVDQMSSLAGSWRRMDLEESVPRKDGTGKMF
;
A
#
# COMPACT_ATOMS: atom_id res chain seq x y z
N MET A 1 34.74 17.08 -3.77
CA MET A 1 34.04 16.05 -4.55
C MET A 1 32.69 15.83 -3.89
N PHE A 2 31.64 16.45 -4.42
CA PHE A 2 30.28 16.24 -3.92
C PHE A 2 29.69 15.08 -4.70
N VAL A 3 29.43 13.96 -4.02
CA VAL A 3 28.64 12.86 -4.57
C VAL A 3 27.22 13.09 -4.09
N THR A 4 26.38 13.64 -4.96
CA THR A 4 24.93 13.68 -4.77
C THR A 4 24.36 12.29 -5.03
N TYR A 5 24.25 11.47 -3.99
CA TYR A 5 23.33 10.32 -4.00
C TYR A 5 21.92 10.85 -3.74
N VAL A 6 21.23 11.24 -4.81
CA VAL A 6 19.81 11.60 -4.74
C VAL A 6 19.09 10.69 -5.73
N ALA A 7 18.21 9.82 -5.20
CA ALA A 7 17.18 9.01 -5.87
C ALA A 7 17.33 7.46 -5.94
N SER A 8 18.49 6.83 -5.75
CA SER A 8 18.62 5.36 -5.96
C SER A 8 18.37 4.45 -4.72
N SER A 9 17.98 5.02 -3.58
CA SER A 9 18.00 4.29 -2.28
C SER A 9 16.67 3.71 -1.82
N PHE A 10 15.53 4.22 -2.29
CA PHE A 10 14.22 3.91 -1.67
C PHE A 10 13.78 2.45 -1.83
N TYR A 11 13.96 1.87 -3.03
CA TYR A 11 13.55 0.49 -3.28
C TYR A 11 14.41 -0.53 -2.52
N ARG A 12 15.65 -0.18 -2.13
CA ARG A 12 16.52 -1.06 -1.34
C ARG A 12 15.94 -1.39 0.03
N GLY A 13 15.23 -0.45 0.65
CA GLY A 13 14.55 -0.71 1.92
C GLY A 13 13.54 -1.85 1.82
N TYR A 14 12.83 -1.96 0.68
CA TYR A 14 11.89 -3.05 0.46
C TYR A 14 12.55 -4.36 0.02
N ILE A 15 13.79 -4.33 -0.51
CA ILE A 15 14.60 -5.56 -0.66
C ILE A 15 14.95 -6.10 0.73
N GLU A 16 15.39 -5.24 1.65
CA GLU A 16 15.66 -5.66 3.03
C GLU A 16 14.37 -6.12 3.74
N ALA A 17 13.23 -5.49 3.49
CA ALA A 17 11.95 -5.96 4.02
C ALA A 17 11.60 -7.38 3.55
N VAL A 18 11.91 -7.76 2.30
CA VAL A 18 11.74 -9.14 1.84
C VAL A 18 12.71 -10.09 2.55
N ARG A 19 13.95 -9.68 2.82
CA ARG A 19 14.89 -10.50 3.61
C ARG A 19 14.41 -10.70 5.03
N GLU A 20 13.87 -9.66 5.67
CA GLU A 20 13.27 -9.77 6.99
C GLU A 20 12.09 -10.74 6.97
N LEU A 21 11.21 -10.63 5.96
CA LEU A 21 10.07 -11.54 5.78
C LEU A 21 10.53 -13.00 5.61
N GLU A 22 11.56 -13.25 4.81
CA GLU A 22 12.13 -14.59 4.62
C GLU A 22 12.65 -15.17 5.94
N GLN A 23 13.34 -14.36 6.75
CA GLN A 23 13.82 -14.77 8.08
C GLN A 23 12.66 -15.10 9.02
N GLN A 24 11.61 -14.27 9.05
CA GLN A 24 10.42 -14.50 9.88
C GLN A 24 9.69 -15.79 9.47
N ILE A 25 9.59 -16.06 8.18
CA ILE A 25 9.02 -17.31 7.63
C ILE A 25 9.86 -18.51 8.06
N GLN A 26 11.18 -18.43 7.96
CA GLN A 26 12.07 -19.52 8.34
C GLN A 26 12.03 -19.82 9.84
N LEU A 27 11.86 -18.80 10.68
CA LEU A 27 11.72 -18.94 12.13
C LEU A 27 10.36 -19.51 12.53
N SER A 28 9.28 -19.16 11.82
CA SER A 28 7.92 -19.63 12.13
C SER A 28 7.61 -21.02 11.56
N GLY A 29 8.29 -21.44 10.48
CA GLY A 29 8.23 -22.80 9.92
C GLY A 29 6.93 -23.18 9.20
N ASP A 30 5.82 -22.48 9.43
CA ASP A 30 4.47 -22.95 9.08
C ASP A 30 3.80 -22.18 7.92
N VAL A 31 4.42 -21.11 7.41
CA VAL A 31 3.80 -20.24 6.40
C VAL A 31 4.75 -19.95 5.25
N GLN A 32 4.29 -20.20 4.03
CA GLN A 32 4.91 -19.76 2.78
C GLN A 32 3.88 -18.93 2.03
N PHE A 33 4.29 -17.84 1.40
CA PHE A 33 3.39 -17.00 0.62
C PHE A 33 3.64 -17.21 -0.87
N ASP A 34 2.57 -17.41 -1.62
CA ASP A 34 2.62 -17.54 -3.08
C ASP A 34 2.58 -16.16 -3.76
N ASP A 35 1.95 -15.18 -3.10
CA ASP A 35 1.75 -13.83 -3.62
C ASP A 35 2.02 -12.77 -2.54
N ILE A 36 2.60 -11.66 -2.98
CA ILE A 36 2.68 -10.41 -2.23
C ILE A 36 1.81 -9.39 -2.95
N VAL A 37 0.90 -8.74 -2.23
CA VAL A 37 0.03 -7.70 -2.78
C VAL A 37 0.30 -6.37 -2.09
N VAL A 38 0.37 -5.29 -2.87
CA VAL A 38 0.63 -3.94 -2.35
C VAL A 38 -0.03 -2.86 -3.20
N ALA A 39 -0.40 -1.74 -2.59
CA ALA A 39 -0.79 -0.54 -3.33
C ALA A 39 0.45 0.13 -3.96
N CYS A 40 0.30 0.69 -5.17
CA CYS A 40 1.38 1.36 -5.88
C CYS A 40 1.09 2.85 -6.08
N GLY A 41 1.96 3.70 -5.51
CA GLY A 41 1.94 5.15 -5.66
C GLY A 41 3.15 5.68 -6.43
N SER A 42 4.36 5.55 -5.88
CA SER A 42 5.59 6.09 -6.52
C SER A 42 6.46 5.05 -7.23
N GLY A 43 6.07 3.77 -7.22
CA GLY A 43 6.83 2.68 -7.86
C GLY A 43 7.99 2.10 -7.03
N GLY A 44 8.60 2.86 -6.13
CA GLY A 44 9.78 2.40 -5.36
C GLY A 44 9.52 1.15 -4.51
N THR A 45 8.34 1.06 -3.88
CA THR A 45 7.92 -0.10 -3.09
C THR A 45 7.83 -1.36 -3.94
N ILE A 46 7.17 -1.29 -5.10
CA ILE A 46 6.95 -2.45 -5.96
C ILE A 46 8.26 -2.92 -6.60
N ALA A 47 9.16 -2.01 -6.95
CA ALA A 47 10.49 -2.35 -7.47
C ALA A 47 11.28 -3.16 -6.43
N GLY A 48 11.30 -2.69 -5.18
CA GLY A 48 12.03 -3.33 -4.10
C GLY A 48 11.46 -4.68 -3.69
N LEU A 49 10.13 -4.78 -3.59
CA LEU A 49 9.46 -6.06 -3.29
C LEU A 49 9.64 -7.08 -4.43
N ALA A 50 9.49 -6.65 -5.69
CA ALA A 50 9.63 -7.53 -6.84
C ALA A 50 11.05 -8.06 -6.98
N LEU A 51 12.05 -7.18 -6.90
CA LEU A 51 13.45 -7.57 -6.96
C LEU A 51 13.86 -8.38 -5.73
N GLY A 52 13.46 -7.96 -4.52
CA GLY A 52 13.71 -8.69 -3.29
C GLY A 52 13.15 -10.11 -3.34
N SER A 53 11.89 -10.26 -3.77
CA SER A 53 11.25 -11.56 -3.92
C SER A 53 11.97 -12.42 -4.96
N LYS A 54 12.31 -11.84 -6.13
CA LYS A 54 13.04 -12.53 -7.20
C LYS A 54 14.42 -13.01 -6.77
N LEU A 55 15.10 -12.29 -5.87
CA LEU A 55 16.43 -12.66 -5.35
C LEU A 55 16.36 -13.63 -4.17
N SER A 56 15.30 -13.57 -3.35
CA SER A 56 15.08 -14.44 -2.20
C SER A 56 14.66 -15.88 -2.58
N SER A 57 14.61 -16.78 -1.59
CA SER A 57 14.00 -18.10 -1.70
C SER A 57 12.47 -18.07 -1.64
N LEU A 58 11.87 -16.96 -1.18
CA LEU A 58 10.42 -16.77 -1.12
C LEU A 58 9.76 -16.92 -2.50
N LYS A 59 10.36 -16.31 -3.53
CA LYS A 59 9.88 -16.33 -4.94
C LYS A 59 8.39 -16.02 -5.12
N ALA A 60 7.76 -15.33 -4.16
CA ALA A 60 6.36 -14.94 -4.22
C ALA A 60 6.13 -13.97 -5.38
N LYS A 61 5.01 -14.14 -6.10
CA LYS A 61 4.64 -13.23 -7.18
C LYS A 61 4.16 -11.90 -6.60
N VAL A 62 4.72 -10.79 -7.05
CA VAL A 62 4.30 -9.46 -6.60
C VAL A 62 3.17 -8.94 -7.48
N HIS A 63 2.06 -8.55 -6.86
CA HIS A 63 0.93 -7.90 -7.50
C HIS A 63 0.77 -6.49 -6.92
N ALA A 64 0.78 -5.52 -7.80
CA ALA A 64 0.67 -4.11 -7.48
C ALA A 64 -0.66 -3.56 -7.98
N PHE A 65 -1.32 -2.76 -7.16
CA PHE A 65 -2.54 -2.05 -7.53
C PHE A 65 -2.24 -0.55 -7.57
N SER A 66 -2.10 0.00 -8.78
CA SER A 66 -1.77 1.40 -9.01
C SER A 66 -2.93 2.33 -8.64
N VAL A 67 -2.66 3.33 -7.80
CA VAL A 67 -3.70 4.25 -7.29
C VAL A 67 -3.62 5.67 -7.87
N CYS A 68 -2.61 5.99 -8.67
CA CYS A 68 -2.41 7.35 -9.21
C CYS A 68 -2.14 7.39 -10.72
N ASP A 69 -1.13 6.68 -11.21
CA ASP A 69 -0.76 6.65 -12.63
C ASP A 69 -1.14 5.32 -13.27
N ASP A 70 -0.94 5.18 -14.58
CA ASP A 70 -1.30 3.97 -15.30
C ASP A 70 -0.23 2.88 -15.13
N PRO A 71 -0.59 1.58 -15.21
CA PRO A 71 0.35 0.48 -15.00
C PRO A 71 1.64 0.57 -15.81
N GLU A 72 1.57 1.01 -17.06
CA GLU A 72 2.73 1.11 -17.96
C GLU A 72 3.80 2.08 -17.43
N TYR A 73 3.37 3.22 -16.87
CA TYR A 73 4.29 4.16 -16.23
C TYR A 73 5.12 3.48 -15.12
N PHE A 74 4.49 2.59 -14.35
CA PHE A 74 5.15 1.88 -13.28
C PHE A 74 6.01 0.72 -13.77
N TYR A 75 5.64 0.07 -14.87
CA TYR A 75 6.51 -0.87 -15.56
C TYR A 75 7.80 -0.18 -16.01
N ASP A 76 7.69 0.94 -16.71
CA ASP A 76 8.84 1.75 -17.15
C ASP A 76 9.69 2.23 -15.96
N TYR A 77 9.04 2.69 -14.89
CA TYR A 77 9.74 3.13 -13.68
C TYR A 77 10.53 2.00 -13.03
N VAL A 78 9.91 0.82 -12.87
CA VAL A 78 10.59 -0.37 -12.32
C VAL A 78 11.72 -0.81 -13.25
N GLN A 79 11.49 -0.81 -14.57
CA GLN A 79 12.49 -1.17 -15.57
C GLN A 79 13.73 -0.26 -15.45
N GLY A 80 13.54 1.05 -15.40
CA GLY A 80 14.64 2.01 -15.25
C GLY A 80 15.45 1.82 -13.95
N LEU A 81 14.81 1.32 -12.87
CA LEU A 81 15.52 0.97 -11.64
C LEU A 81 16.35 -0.31 -11.75
N ILE A 82 15.88 -1.30 -12.51
CA ILE A 82 16.56 -2.60 -12.63
C ILE A 82 17.56 -2.68 -13.80
N ASP A 83 17.46 -1.80 -14.80
CA ASP A 83 18.40 -1.72 -15.93
C ASP A 83 19.84 -1.53 -15.47
N GLY A 84 20.04 -0.76 -14.39
CA GLY A 84 21.34 -0.54 -13.77
C GLY A 84 22.00 -1.80 -13.21
N LEU A 85 21.24 -2.90 -13.06
CA LEU A 85 21.75 -4.19 -12.58
C LEU A 85 22.32 -5.06 -13.72
N GLN A 86 22.11 -4.69 -14.99
CA GLN A 86 22.55 -5.47 -16.17
C GLN A 86 22.14 -6.95 -16.12
N SER A 87 21.00 -7.23 -15.49
CA SER A 87 20.54 -8.60 -15.22
C SER A 87 19.76 -9.23 -16.37
N GLY A 88 19.36 -8.43 -17.37
CA GLY A 88 18.47 -8.86 -18.45
C GLY A 88 17.03 -9.13 -17.99
N LEU A 89 16.65 -8.67 -16.79
CA LEU A 89 15.30 -8.81 -16.26
C LEU A 89 14.35 -7.81 -16.92
N ASP A 90 13.14 -8.29 -17.22
CA ASP A 90 11.99 -7.46 -17.59
C ASP A 90 11.11 -7.21 -16.35
N SER A 91 10.68 -5.96 -16.17
CA SER A 91 9.74 -5.56 -15.12
C SER A 91 8.43 -6.36 -15.18
N HIS A 92 7.95 -6.71 -16.38
CA HIS A 92 6.75 -7.53 -16.60
C HIS A 92 6.88 -8.96 -16.08
N ASP A 93 8.11 -9.47 -15.95
CA ASP A 93 8.38 -10.82 -15.46
C ASP A 93 8.45 -10.90 -13.93
N ILE A 94 8.62 -9.75 -13.24
CA ILE A 94 8.86 -9.71 -11.79
C ILE A 94 7.70 -9.08 -11.01
N VAL A 95 6.84 -8.28 -11.65
CA VAL A 95 5.67 -7.67 -11.02
C VAL A 95 4.46 -7.65 -11.96
N SER A 96 3.27 -7.93 -11.43
CA SER A 96 2.00 -7.73 -12.13
C SER A 96 1.34 -6.46 -11.62
N ILE A 97 1.14 -5.46 -12.48
CA ILE A 97 0.58 -4.17 -12.10
C ILE A 97 -0.82 -4.04 -12.70
N GLN A 98 -1.80 -3.74 -11.85
CA GLN A 98 -3.19 -3.53 -12.24
C GLN A 98 -3.62 -2.11 -11.88
N ASN A 99 -4.57 -1.57 -12.64
CA ASN A 99 -5.13 -0.25 -12.36
C ASN A 99 -6.16 -0.34 -11.22
N ALA A 100 -5.96 0.44 -10.16
CA ALA A 100 -6.84 0.60 -9.00
C ALA A 100 -7.08 2.09 -8.68
N LYS A 101 -6.90 2.97 -9.66
CA LYS A 101 -7.03 4.41 -9.52
C LYS A 101 -8.46 4.84 -9.19
N GLY A 102 -9.45 4.09 -9.69
CA GLY A 102 -10.87 4.42 -9.51
C GLY A 102 -11.17 5.79 -10.11
N LEU A 103 -11.70 6.71 -9.31
CA LEU A 103 -11.97 8.09 -9.73
C LEU A 103 -10.71 8.93 -9.97
N GLY A 104 -9.54 8.49 -9.48
CA GLY A 104 -8.29 9.25 -9.52
C GLY A 104 -7.55 9.20 -8.19
N TYR A 105 -6.34 9.77 -8.19
CA TYR A 105 -5.51 9.83 -6.98
C TYR A 105 -6.24 10.55 -5.84
N ALA A 106 -6.21 9.94 -4.64
CA ALA A 106 -6.88 10.43 -3.43
C ALA A 106 -8.39 10.72 -3.53
N MET A 107 -9.06 10.33 -4.63
CA MET A 107 -10.50 10.44 -4.80
C MET A 107 -11.16 9.07 -4.65
N ASN A 108 -12.27 8.99 -3.93
CA ASN A 108 -12.89 7.72 -3.60
C ASN A 108 -14.35 7.61 -4.05
N THR A 109 -14.75 6.41 -4.45
CA THR A 109 -16.17 6.07 -4.57
C THR A 109 -16.79 5.79 -3.20
N ALA A 110 -18.12 5.76 -3.14
CA ALA A 110 -18.83 5.41 -1.90
C ALA A 110 -18.51 3.97 -1.47
N GLU A 111 -18.34 3.06 -2.44
CA GLU A 111 -18.00 1.65 -2.23
C GLU A 111 -16.60 1.48 -1.65
N GLU A 112 -15.61 2.24 -2.15
CA GLU A 112 -14.24 2.22 -1.62
C GLU A 112 -14.20 2.70 -0.16
N LEU A 113 -14.91 3.78 0.18
CA LEU A 113 -14.99 4.27 1.57
C LEU A 113 -15.74 3.30 2.48
N LYS A 114 -16.84 2.71 1.98
CA LYS A 114 -17.57 1.68 2.70
C LYS A 114 -16.69 0.46 2.96
N PHE A 115 -15.91 0.02 1.97
CA PHE A 115 -14.97 -1.08 2.11
C PHE A 115 -13.94 -0.82 3.21
N VAL A 116 -13.33 0.37 3.23
CA VAL A 116 -12.36 0.73 4.28
C VAL A 116 -12.97 0.61 5.68
N LYS A 117 -14.21 1.10 5.86
CA LYS A 117 -14.95 0.94 7.12
C LYS A 117 -15.21 -0.54 7.44
N ASP A 118 -15.67 -1.32 6.45
CA ASP A 118 -16.07 -2.71 6.66
C ASP A 118 -14.86 -3.57 7.07
N ILE A 119 -13.69 -3.40 6.43
CA ILE A 119 -12.46 -4.09 6.82
C ILE A 119 -12.03 -3.71 8.24
N ALA A 120 -12.04 -2.42 8.57
CA ALA A 120 -11.71 -1.97 9.92
C ALA A 120 -12.64 -2.57 10.97
N THR A 121 -13.94 -2.64 10.68
CA THR A 121 -14.94 -3.19 11.59
C THR A 121 -14.81 -4.71 11.73
N ALA A 122 -14.50 -5.42 10.65
CA ALA A 122 -14.42 -6.87 10.63
C ALA A 122 -13.10 -7.42 11.20
N THR A 123 -11.99 -6.69 11.03
CA THR A 123 -10.65 -7.21 11.33
C THR A 123 -9.89 -6.43 12.39
N GLY A 124 -10.34 -5.22 12.73
CA GLY A 124 -9.58 -4.28 13.55
C GLY A 124 -8.41 -3.60 12.82
N ILE A 125 -8.16 -3.95 11.55
CA ILE A 125 -7.10 -3.35 10.72
C ILE A 125 -7.69 -2.16 9.98
N VAL A 126 -7.14 -0.97 10.24
CA VAL A 126 -7.55 0.26 9.57
C VAL A 126 -6.69 0.47 8.33
N LEU A 127 -7.32 0.63 7.17
CA LEU A 127 -6.63 0.95 5.92
C LEU A 127 -6.89 2.41 5.53
N ASP A 128 -5.88 3.08 5.00
CA ASP A 128 -6.06 4.43 4.50
C ASP A 128 -6.83 4.45 3.17
N PRO A 129 -7.67 5.46 2.91
CA PRO A 129 -8.51 5.51 1.71
C PRO A 129 -7.74 5.92 0.45
N VAL A 130 -6.49 6.37 0.56
CA VAL A 130 -5.70 6.87 -0.58
C VAL A 130 -4.91 5.75 -1.26
N TYR A 131 -4.29 4.87 -0.46
CA TYR A 131 -3.39 3.81 -0.93
C TYR A 131 -3.86 2.42 -0.50
N SER A 132 -3.64 2.03 0.77
CA SER A 132 -3.79 0.65 1.24
C SER A 132 -5.24 0.17 1.07
N GLY A 133 -6.21 1.04 1.34
CA GLY A 133 -7.64 0.75 1.18
C GLY A 133 -8.01 0.49 -0.28
N LYS A 134 -7.53 1.33 -1.21
CA LYS A 134 -7.75 1.10 -2.65
C LYS A 134 -7.07 -0.16 -3.15
N GLY A 135 -5.82 -0.40 -2.72
CA GLY A 135 -5.09 -1.61 -3.09
C GLY A 135 -5.79 -2.88 -2.61
N ALA A 136 -6.23 -2.91 -1.35
CA ALA A 136 -6.97 -4.05 -0.79
C ALA A 136 -8.36 -4.21 -1.43
N TYR A 137 -9.06 -3.11 -1.69
CA TYR A 137 -10.36 -3.14 -2.37
C TYR A 137 -10.24 -3.74 -3.76
N ALA A 138 -9.29 -3.24 -4.56
CA ALA A 138 -9.03 -3.73 -5.91
C ALA A 138 -8.54 -5.19 -5.91
N MET A 139 -7.71 -5.58 -4.94
CA MET A 139 -7.30 -6.97 -4.75
C MET A 139 -8.50 -7.88 -4.53
N LEU A 140 -9.38 -7.57 -3.58
CA LEU A 140 -10.53 -8.41 -3.28
C LEU A 140 -11.54 -8.44 -4.43
N LYS A 141 -11.68 -7.33 -5.15
CA LYS A 141 -12.47 -7.29 -6.39
C LYS A 141 -11.87 -8.21 -7.46
N ASP A 142 -10.57 -8.15 -7.71
CA ASP A 142 -9.87 -9.04 -8.65
C ASP A 142 -9.97 -10.51 -8.21
N MET A 143 -9.94 -10.81 -6.91
CA MET A 143 -10.16 -12.16 -6.39
C MET A 143 -11.58 -12.67 -6.64
N ALA A 144 -12.58 -11.79 -6.53
CA ALA A 144 -13.98 -12.13 -6.81
C ALA A 144 -14.23 -12.31 -8.31
N ASP A 145 -13.66 -11.44 -9.14
CA ASP A 145 -13.82 -11.46 -10.59
C ASP A 145 -13.04 -12.61 -11.24
N ASN A 146 -11.88 -12.99 -10.66
CA ASN A 146 -10.96 -14.00 -11.19
C ASN A 146 -10.60 -15.09 -10.14
N PRO A 147 -11.56 -15.88 -9.63
CA PRO A 147 -11.32 -16.78 -8.50
C PRO A 147 -10.30 -17.89 -8.79
N SER A 148 -10.19 -18.34 -10.04
CA SER A 148 -9.22 -19.37 -10.45
C SER A 148 -7.77 -18.91 -10.31
N LYS A 149 -7.50 -17.60 -10.48
CA LYS A 149 -6.17 -17.00 -10.34
C LYS A 149 -5.64 -17.11 -8.91
N TRP A 150 -6.53 -17.04 -7.92
CA TRP A 150 -6.20 -16.93 -6.50
C TRP A 150 -6.48 -18.19 -5.68
N LYS A 151 -7.18 -19.17 -6.26
CA LYS A 151 -7.59 -20.39 -5.57
C LYS A 151 -6.39 -21.16 -5.00
N GLY A 152 -6.44 -21.41 -3.69
CA GLY A 152 -5.42 -22.20 -2.98
C GLY A 152 -4.10 -21.47 -2.72
N ARG A 153 -4.00 -20.17 -3.07
CA ARG A 153 -2.80 -19.37 -2.90
C ARG A 153 -2.82 -18.66 -1.54
N LYS A 154 -1.67 -18.62 -0.87
CA LYS A 154 -1.46 -17.85 0.37
C LYS A 154 -0.95 -16.45 0.00
N VAL A 155 -1.74 -15.44 0.31
CA VAL A 155 -1.49 -14.05 -0.10
C VAL A 155 -1.05 -13.21 1.11
N LEU A 156 0.10 -12.54 1.00
CA LEU A 156 0.55 -11.51 1.94
C LEU A 156 0.16 -10.13 1.40
N PHE A 157 -0.71 -9.41 2.12
CA PHE A 157 -0.98 -8.01 1.82
C PHE A 157 -0.04 -7.10 2.62
N VAL A 158 0.75 -6.28 1.93
CA VAL A 158 1.68 -5.33 2.55
C VAL A 158 0.96 -4.03 2.85
N HIS A 159 0.58 -3.84 4.11
CA HIS A 159 0.00 -2.60 4.58
C HIS A 159 1.10 -1.56 4.86
N THR A 160 1.21 -0.54 3.99
CA THR A 160 2.26 0.48 4.04
C THR A 160 1.93 1.68 4.94
N GLY A 161 0.94 1.57 5.83
CA GLY A 161 0.47 2.67 6.68
C GLY A 161 -0.46 3.65 5.94
N GLY A 162 -0.23 4.95 6.10
CA GLY A 162 -1.02 6.01 5.44
C GLY A 162 -2.24 6.50 6.22
N LEU A 163 -2.44 6.06 7.47
CA LEU A 163 -3.64 6.31 8.27
C LEU A 163 -4.08 7.79 8.35
N LEU A 164 -3.12 8.72 8.27
CA LEU A 164 -3.42 10.15 8.27
C LEU A 164 -4.28 10.58 7.06
N GLY A 165 -4.29 9.82 5.96
CA GLY A 165 -5.18 10.05 4.82
C GLY A 165 -6.68 9.91 5.15
N LEU A 166 -7.04 9.37 6.32
CA LEU A 166 -8.43 9.37 6.80
C LEU A 166 -8.93 10.76 7.16
N TYR A 167 -8.07 11.67 7.61
CA TYR A 167 -8.48 13.03 8.02
C TYR A 167 -9.11 13.80 6.86
N ASP A 168 -8.57 13.64 5.65
CA ASP A 168 -9.10 14.27 4.44
C ASP A 168 -10.47 13.71 4.01
N LYS A 169 -10.88 12.58 4.59
CA LYS A 169 -12.14 11.87 4.26
C LYS A 169 -13.17 11.90 5.37
N VAL A 170 -12.92 12.63 6.45
CA VAL A 170 -13.82 12.68 7.62
C VAL A 170 -15.26 13.02 7.22
N ASP A 171 -15.47 14.05 6.43
CA ASP A 171 -16.83 14.46 6.04
C ASP A 171 -17.54 13.39 5.21
N GLN A 172 -16.83 12.76 4.27
CA GLN A 172 -17.36 11.69 3.43
C GLN A 172 -17.67 10.43 4.26
N MET A 173 -16.80 10.10 5.22
CA MET A 173 -16.94 8.93 6.10
C MET A 173 -17.90 9.15 7.26
N SER A 174 -18.20 10.40 7.63
CA SER A 174 -19.12 10.73 8.73
C SER A 174 -20.52 10.13 8.50
N SER A 175 -20.98 10.16 7.26
CA SER A 175 -22.24 9.54 6.83
C SER A 175 -22.27 8.01 7.04
N LEU A 176 -21.10 7.37 7.01
CA LEU A 176 -20.94 5.93 7.21
C LEU A 176 -20.79 5.57 8.69
N ALA A 177 -20.48 6.54 9.56
CA ALA A 177 -20.16 6.32 10.96
C ALA A 177 -21.41 6.10 11.84
N GLY A 178 -22.63 6.12 11.29
CA GLY A 178 -23.86 5.77 12.01
C GLY A 178 -24.13 6.72 13.19
N SER A 179 -24.14 6.20 14.42
CA SER A 179 -24.38 7.00 15.65
C SER A 179 -23.16 7.81 16.11
N TRP A 180 -22.02 7.65 15.45
CA TRP A 180 -20.79 8.36 15.83
C TRP A 180 -20.93 9.82 15.39
N ARG A 181 -20.67 10.74 16.33
CA ARG A 181 -20.71 12.17 16.08
C ARG A 181 -19.30 12.72 16.13
N ARG A 182 -19.04 13.75 15.32
CA ARG A 182 -17.83 14.55 15.45
C ARG A 182 -17.79 15.07 16.89
N MET A 183 -16.66 14.88 17.57
CA MET A 183 -16.44 15.51 18.85
C MET A 183 -16.12 16.97 18.57
N ASP A 184 -17.05 17.86 18.92
CA ASP A 184 -16.82 19.29 18.90
C ASP A 184 -15.84 19.60 20.03
N LEU A 185 -14.56 19.72 19.68
CA LEU A 185 -13.55 20.22 20.60
C LEU A 185 -13.68 21.75 20.60
N GLU A 186 -14.16 22.32 21.70
CA GLU A 186 -14.08 23.77 21.90
C GLU A 186 -12.60 24.17 21.81
N GLU A 187 -12.24 24.97 20.80
CA GLU A 187 -10.84 25.38 20.49
C GLU A 187 -10.12 26.09 21.64
N SER A 188 -10.84 26.47 22.69
CA SER A 188 -10.24 27.00 23.89
C SER A 188 -11.08 26.66 25.12
N VAL A 189 -10.47 25.97 26.08
CA VAL A 189 -10.83 26.18 27.48
C VAL A 189 -10.24 27.55 27.84
N PRO A 190 -11.04 28.57 28.15
CA PRO A 190 -10.50 29.87 28.54
C PRO A 190 -9.63 29.66 29.79
N ARG A 191 -8.33 29.95 29.69
CA ARG A 191 -7.49 30.00 30.89
C ARG A 191 -7.95 31.20 31.71
N LYS A 192 -8.20 30.98 32.99
CA LYS A 192 -8.65 32.00 33.95
C LYS A 192 -7.65 33.15 34.17
N ASP A 193 -6.45 33.12 33.57
CA ASP A 193 -5.33 34.00 33.91
C ASP A 193 -4.71 34.79 32.73
N GLY A 194 -5.30 34.75 31.53
CA GLY A 194 -4.99 35.74 30.47
C GLY A 194 -3.59 35.67 29.84
N THR A 195 -2.76 34.66 30.12
CA THR A 195 -1.45 34.49 29.45
C THR A 195 -1.47 33.31 28.49
N GLY A 196 -1.68 33.60 27.21
CA GLY A 196 -1.62 32.62 26.11
C GLY A 196 -0.17 32.35 25.68
N LYS A 197 0.16 31.06 25.45
CA LYS A 197 1.23 30.66 24.54
C LYS A 197 0.55 30.12 23.27
N MET A 198 0.98 30.61 22.11
CA MET A 198 0.63 30.06 20.80
C MET A 198 1.20 28.63 20.70
N PHE A 199 0.35 27.69 20.29
CA PHE A 199 0.76 26.56 19.47
C PHE A 199 0.21 26.79 18.07
#